data_AF-W4LGG2-F1
#
_entry.id   AF-W4LGG2-F1
#
_cell.length_a   1.000
_cell.length_b   1.000
_cell.length_c   1.000
_cell.angle_alpha   90.00
_cell.angle_beta   90.00
_cell.angle_gamma   90.00
#
_symmetry.space_group_name_H-M   'P 1'
#
loop_
_entity.id
_entity.type
_entity.pdbx_description
1 polymer ?
#
loop_
_entity_poly.entity_id
_entity_poly.type
_entity_poly.pdbx_seq_one_letter_code
_entity_poly.pdbx_strand_id
1 'polypeptide(L)'
;MVRSASAMQESLTEDKIQSMHDYEQSDLTEREKMALRLADKLSFDHRGIDAPFMARLKAQFSEEEIIDLGMASAFLFGWGRFIEAFGIVPDAWPQPEDATSQAPWEPKA
;
A
#
# COMPACT_ATOMS: atom_id res chain seq x y z
N MET A 1 -7.57 15.67 -5.67
CA MET A 1 -8.94 15.11 -5.84
C MET A 1 -8.90 13.63 -5.48
N VAL A 2 -9.60 13.22 -4.42
CA VAL A 2 -9.69 11.81 -4.01
C VAL A 2 -10.68 11.11 -4.95
N ARG A 3 -10.24 10.07 -5.67
CA ARG A 3 -11.17 9.20 -6.43
C ARG A 3 -11.99 8.39 -5.42
N SER A 4 -13.30 8.36 -5.61
CA SER A 4 -14.25 7.61 -4.76
C SER A 4 -13.81 6.15 -4.65
N ALA A 5 -13.91 5.55 -3.45
CA ALA A 5 -13.51 4.16 -3.19
C ALA A 5 -14.09 3.17 -4.22
N SER A 6 -15.32 3.41 -4.70
CA SER A 6 -15.98 2.60 -5.73
C SER A 6 -15.29 2.64 -7.11
N ALA A 7 -14.74 3.78 -7.52
CA ALA A 7 -13.99 3.89 -8.77
C ALA A 7 -12.59 3.27 -8.68
N MET A 8 -12.03 3.19 -7.47
CA MET A 8 -10.81 2.43 -7.22
C MET A 8 -11.08 0.92 -7.25
N GLN A 9 -12.19 0.46 -6.66
CA GLN A 9 -12.60 -0.96 -6.71
C GLN A 9 -12.85 -1.47 -8.13
N GLU A 10 -13.44 -0.66 -9.02
CA GLU A 10 -13.61 -1.06 -10.44
C GLU A 10 -12.27 -1.17 -11.20
N SER A 11 -11.22 -0.47 -10.75
CA SER A 11 -9.89 -0.47 -11.40
C SER A 11 -8.87 -1.42 -10.75
N LEU A 12 -9.20 -1.98 -9.59
CA LEU A 12 -8.37 -2.90 -8.80
C LEU A 12 -9.03 -4.27 -8.85
N THR A 13 -8.80 -5.01 -9.93
CA THR A 13 -9.18 -6.43 -9.98
C THR A 13 -8.40 -7.20 -8.93
N GLU A 14 -8.96 -8.30 -8.43
CA GLU A 14 -8.27 -9.21 -7.50
C GLU A 14 -6.90 -9.65 -8.07
N ASP A 15 -6.86 -9.94 -9.37
CA ASP A 15 -5.61 -10.26 -10.09
C ASP A 15 -4.56 -9.15 -9.98
N LYS A 16 -4.99 -7.88 -10.03
CA LYS A 16 -4.11 -6.73 -9.89
C LYS A 16 -3.60 -6.59 -8.47
N ILE A 17 -4.44 -6.85 -7.47
CA ILE A 17 -4.05 -6.87 -6.05
C ILE A 17 -3.03 -7.99 -5.82
N GLN A 18 -3.29 -9.19 -6.33
CA GLN A 18 -2.37 -10.33 -6.22
C GLN A 18 -1.03 -10.04 -6.89
N SER A 19 -1.03 -9.33 -8.02
CA SER A 19 0.18 -8.94 -8.73
C SER A 19 1.09 -7.97 -7.95
N MET A 20 0.56 -7.28 -6.93
CA MET A 20 1.34 -6.37 -6.10
C MET A 20 2.32 -7.09 -5.16
N HIS A 21 2.09 -8.39 -4.88
CA HIS A 21 2.99 -9.17 -4.01
C HIS A 21 4.35 -9.45 -4.68
N ASP A 22 4.38 -9.59 -6.00
CA ASP A 22 5.61 -9.68 -6.81
C ASP A 22 5.52 -8.69 -7.97
N TYR A 23 5.39 -7.41 -7.62
CA TYR A 23 5.15 -6.36 -8.61
C TYR A 23 6.31 -6.16 -9.58
N GLU A 24 7.52 -6.63 -9.26
CA GLU A 24 8.66 -6.55 -10.17
C GLU A 24 8.44 -7.46 -11.38
N GLN A 25 7.87 -8.64 -11.17
CA GLN A 25 7.61 -9.65 -12.20
C GLN A 25 6.20 -9.57 -12.81
N SER A 26 5.37 -8.63 -12.37
CA SER A 26 4.01 -8.48 -12.88
C SER A 26 3.91 -7.65 -14.16
N ASP A 27 2.72 -7.67 -14.76
CA ASP A 27 2.33 -6.86 -15.93
C ASP A 27 1.96 -5.40 -15.58
N LEU A 28 2.26 -4.95 -14.35
CA LEU A 28 2.06 -3.55 -13.96
C LEU A 28 2.92 -2.61 -14.81
N THR A 29 2.43 -1.39 -14.99
CA THR A 29 3.20 -0.36 -15.70
C THR A 29 4.42 0.08 -14.90
N GLU A 30 5.46 0.59 -15.56
CA GLU A 30 6.64 1.10 -14.84
C GLU A 30 6.30 2.22 -13.87
N ARG A 31 5.28 3.04 -14.17
CA ARG A 31 4.79 4.06 -13.24
C ARG A 31 4.20 3.43 -11.97
N GLU A 32 3.40 2.38 -12.09
CA GLU A 32 2.84 1.65 -10.95
C GLU A 32 3.92 0.93 -10.14
N LYS A 33 4.85 0.23 -10.81
CA LYS A 33 6.00 -0.41 -10.14
C LYS A 33 6.85 0.62 -9.40
N MET A 34 7.10 1.78 -9.99
CA MET A 34 7.86 2.85 -9.35
C MET A 34 7.15 3.41 -8.10
N ALA A 35 5.82 3.49 -8.10
CA ALA A 35 5.07 3.86 -6.88
C ALA A 35 5.22 2.81 -5.77
N LEU A 36 5.13 1.52 -6.11
CA LEU A 36 5.32 0.43 -5.15
C LEU A 36 6.75 0.39 -4.59
N ARG A 37 7.77 0.59 -5.44
CA ARG A 37 9.17 0.74 -4.98
C ARG A 37 9.36 1.90 -4.00
N LEU A 38 8.65 3.02 -4.19
CA LEU A 38 8.69 4.14 -3.24
C LEU A 38 8.02 3.75 -1.91
N ALA A 39 6.87 3.08 -1.96
CA ALA A 39 6.17 2.60 -0.77
C ALA A 39 7.05 1.62 0.03
N ASP A 40 7.74 0.69 -0.63
CA ASP A 40 8.68 -0.25 0.00
C ASP A 40 9.86 0.48 0.64
N LYS A 41 10.49 1.43 -0.06
CA LYS A 41 11.58 2.21 0.53
C LYS A 41 11.11 3.01 1.73
N LEU A 42 9.98 3.70 1.66
CA LEU A 42 9.45 4.44 2.81
C LEU A 42 9.16 3.51 4.01
N SER A 43 8.76 2.27 3.75
CA SER A 43 8.44 1.28 4.79
C SER A 43 9.69 0.65 5.43
N PHE A 44 10.68 0.29 4.62
CA PHE A 44 11.77 -0.60 5.03
C PHE A 44 13.17 0.00 4.89
N ASP A 45 13.39 0.97 3.99
CA ASP A 45 14.70 1.55 3.67
C ASP A 45 14.59 3.01 3.18
N HIS A 46 14.11 3.90 4.05
CA HIS A 46 13.86 5.30 3.67
C HIS A 46 15.17 6.05 3.35
N ARG A 47 16.31 5.58 3.88
CA ARG A 47 17.64 6.11 3.59
C ARG A 47 18.09 5.81 2.17
N GLY A 48 17.56 4.75 1.56
CA GLY A 48 17.83 4.41 0.17
C GLY A 48 17.06 5.24 -0.85
N ILE A 49 16.33 6.29 -0.44
CA ILE A 49 15.76 7.31 -1.33
C ILE A 49 16.88 8.32 -1.66
N ASP A 50 17.84 7.87 -2.44
CA ASP A 50 19.01 8.64 -2.86
C ASP A 50 18.78 9.38 -4.19
N ALA A 51 19.78 10.12 -4.66
CA ALA A 51 19.67 10.89 -5.91
C ALA A 51 19.35 10.00 -7.14
N PRO A 52 19.99 8.83 -7.34
CA PRO A 52 19.60 7.89 -8.40
C PRO A 52 18.14 7.41 -8.31
N PHE A 53 17.65 7.09 -7.10
CA PHE A 53 16.26 6.70 -6.92
C PHE A 53 15.30 7.85 -7.24
N MET A 54 15.61 9.06 -6.76
CA MET A 54 14.82 10.27 -7.03
C MET A 54 14.78 10.59 -8.54
N ALA A 55 15.88 10.39 -9.26
CA ALA A 55 15.90 10.58 -10.72
C ALA A 55 14.95 9.61 -11.44
N ARG A 56 14.87 8.34 -11.01
CA ARG A 56 13.91 7.36 -11.55
C ARG A 56 12.46 7.72 -11.23
N LEU A 57 12.20 8.21 -10.01
CA LEU A 57 10.89 8.73 -9.64
C LEU A 57 10.45 9.87 -10.54
N LYS A 58 11.33 10.87 -10.75
CA LYS A 58 11.04 12.03 -11.60
C LYS A 58 10.87 11.69 -13.08
N ALA A 59 11.36 10.53 -13.52
CA ALA A 59 11.08 10.03 -14.87
C ALA A 59 9.63 9.51 -15.03
N GLN A 60 8.97 9.17 -13.93
CA GLN A 60 7.60 8.63 -13.93
C GLN A 60 6.57 9.62 -13.38
N PHE A 61 6.96 10.52 -12.48
CA PHE A 61 6.06 11.41 -11.73
C PHE A 61 6.55 12.86 -11.72
N SER A 62 5.62 13.81 -11.65
CA SER A 62 5.95 15.20 -11.36
C SER A 62 6.40 15.38 -9.90
N GLU A 63 7.01 16.53 -9.58
CA GLU A 63 7.41 16.81 -8.18
C GLU A 63 6.21 16.88 -7.23
N GLU A 64 5.08 17.45 -7.68
CA GLU A 64 3.83 17.50 -6.91
C GLU A 64 3.28 16.08 -6.68
N GLU A 65 3.29 15.23 -7.71
CA GLU A 65 2.86 13.84 -7.59
C GLU A 65 3.74 13.04 -6.62
N ILE A 66 5.05 13.29 -6.60
CA ILE A 66 5.98 12.64 -5.66
C ILE A 66 5.67 13.05 -4.22
N ILE A 67 5.38 14.32 -3.98
CA ILE A 67 5.00 14.82 -2.66
C ILE A 67 3.68 14.19 -2.21
N ASP A 68 2.65 14.20 -3.06
CA ASP A 68 1.35 13.60 -2.77
C ASP A 68 1.47 12.10 -2.48
N LEU A 69 2.22 11.37 -3.31
CA LEU A 69 2.45 9.95 -3.14
C LEU A 69 3.18 9.66 -1.82
N GLY A 70 4.24 10.40 -1.52
CA GLY A 70 5.00 10.25 -0.28
C GLY A 70 4.16 10.55 0.96
N MET A 71 3.35 11.62 0.93
CA MET A 71 2.45 11.97 2.03
C MET A 71 1.36 10.92 2.25
N ALA A 72 0.73 10.44 1.17
CA ALA A 72 -0.28 9.39 1.26
C ALA A 72 0.31 8.10 1.84
N SER A 73 1.48 7.68 1.38
CA SER A 73 2.18 6.50 1.92
C SER A 73 2.51 6.67 3.41
N ALA A 74 3.13 7.79 3.79
CA ALA A 74 3.49 8.05 5.19
C ALA A 74 2.25 8.05 6.11
N PHE A 75 1.16 8.68 5.67
CA PHE A 75 -0.10 8.69 6.40
C PHE A 75 -0.66 7.28 6.59
N LEU A 76 -0.75 6.49 5.51
CA LEU A 76 -1.30 5.13 5.57
C LEU A 76 -0.48 4.21 6.47
N PHE A 77 0.85 4.33 6.46
CA PHE A 77 1.71 3.54 7.35
C PHE A 77 1.55 3.94 8.82
N GLY A 78 1.48 5.23 9.12
CA GLY A 78 1.20 5.72 10.47
C GLY A 78 -0.18 5.29 10.96
N TRP A 79 -1.17 5.38 10.09
CA TRP A 79 -2.55 5.01 10.37
C TRP A 79 -2.71 3.52 10.65
N GLY A 80 -2.11 2.65 9.83
CA GLY A 80 -2.13 1.20 10.04
C GLY A 80 -1.54 0.79 11.40
N ARG A 81 -0.39 1.39 11.77
CA ARG A 81 0.22 1.17 13.09
C ARG A 81 -0.66 1.63 14.25
N PHE A 82 -1.37 2.74 14.08
CA PHE A 82 -2.30 3.23 15.08
C PHE A 82 -3.49 2.27 15.26
N ILE A 83 -4.10 1.83 14.16
CA ILE A 83 -5.18 0.82 14.17
C ILE A 83 -4.73 -0.44 14.91
N GLU A 84 -3.55 -0.97 14.56
CA GLU A 84 -3.00 -2.18 15.17
C GLU A 84 -2.72 -1.99 16.67
N ALA A 85 -2.05 -0.89 17.05
CA ALA A 85 -1.68 -0.62 18.43
C ALA A 85 -2.89 -0.50 19.38
N PHE A 86 -4.04 -0.08 18.87
CA PHE A 86 -5.26 0.09 19.65
C PHE A 86 -6.31 -1.00 19.39
N GLY A 87 -6.00 -2.02 18.58
CA GLY A 87 -6.92 -3.11 18.27
C GLY A 87 -8.22 -2.63 17.61
N ILE A 88 -8.15 -1.58 16.78
CA ILE A 88 -9.33 -0.98 16.17
C ILE A 88 -9.80 -1.89 15.03
N VAL A 89 -10.83 -2.68 15.27
CA VAL A 89 -11.45 -3.57 14.28
C VAL A 89 -12.94 -3.26 14.14
N PRO A 90 -13.56 -3.47 12.97
CA PRO A 90 -15.01 -3.40 12.83
C PRO A 90 -15.72 -4.34 13.82
N ASP A 91 -16.84 -3.91 14.39
CA ASP A 91 -17.65 -4.74 15.31
C ASP A 91 -18.16 -6.03 14.64
N ALA A 92 -18.27 -6.03 13.31
CA ALA A 92 -18.65 -7.20 12.52
C ALA A 92 -17.52 -8.23 12.37
N TRP A 93 -16.28 -7.89 12.73
CA TRP A 93 -15.19 -8.84 12.75
C TRP A 93 -15.21 -9.67 14.02
N PRO A 94 -14.74 -10.92 13.95
CA PRO A 94 -14.69 -11.76 15.11
C PRO A 94 -13.72 -11.20 16.13
N GLN A 95 -14.17 -11.11 17.38
CA GLN A 95 -13.34 -10.53 18.42
C GLN A 95 -12.33 -11.58 18.93
N PRO A 96 -11.15 -11.17 19.43
CA PRO A 96 -10.15 -12.10 19.95
C PRO A 96 -10.68 -13.04 21.05
N GLU A 97 -11.69 -12.60 21.82
CA GLU A 97 -12.40 -13.41 22.80
C GLU A 97 -13.28 -14.52 22.19
N ASP A 98 -13.65 -14.41 20.92
CA ASP A 98 -14.34 -15.43 20.14
C ASP A 98 -13.29 -16.42 19.57
N ALA A 99 -12.71 -17.23 20.46
CA ALA A 99 -11.56 -18.13 20.24
C ALA A 99 -11.67 -19.16 19.09
N THR A 100 -12.71 -19.10 18.26
CA THR A 100 -12.95 -19.98 17.11
C THR A 100 -12.90 -19.27 15.77
N SER A 101 -12.69 -17.97 15.72
CA SER A 101 -12.90 -17.22 14.49
C SER A 101 -11.62 -16.60 13.94
N GLN A 102 -11.24 -17.12 12.79
CA GLN A 102 -10.01 -16.77 12.08
C GLN A 102 -10.18 -15.40 11.40
N ALA A 103 -9.17 -14.53 11.53
CA ALA A 103 -9.19 -13.23 10.86
C ALA A 103 -9.15 -13.41 9.32
N PRO A 104 -9.85 -12.56 8.53
CA PRO A 104 -9.97 -12.71 7.08
C PRO A 104 -8.65 -12.77 6.28
N TRP A 105 -7.56 -12.24 6.84
CA TRP A 105 -6.23 -12.16 6.22
C TRP A 105 -5.28 -13.28 6.67
N GLU A 106 -5.69 -14.16 7.58
CA GLU A 106 -4.89 -15.32 7.91
C GLU A 106 -5.05 -16.39 6.82
N PRO A 107 -3.95 -17.04 6.39
CA PRO A 107 -4.03 -18.14 5.45
C PRO A 107 -4.86 -19.27 6.05
N LYS A 108 -5.83 -19.77 5.27
CA LYS A 108 -6.56 -20.99 5.62
C LYS A 108 -5.60 -22.17 5.53
N ALA A 109 -5.54 -22.96 6.61
CA ALA A 109 -4.75 -24.19 6.67
C ALA A 109 -5.23 -25.24 5.66
#